data_AF-A0A5M9K5K8-F1
#
_entry.id   AF-A0A5M9K5K8-F1
#
_cell.length_a   1.000
_cell.length_b   1.000
_cell.length_c   1.000
_cell.angle_alpha   90.00
_cell.angle_beta   90.00
_cell.angle_gamma   90.00
#
_symmetry.space_group_name_H-M   'P 1'
#
loop_
_entity.id
_entity.type
_entity.pdbx_description
1 polymer ?
#
loop_
_entity_poly.entity_id
_entity_poly.type
_entity_poly.pdbx_seq_one_letter_code
_entity_poly.pdbx_strand_id
1 'polypeptide(L)'
;MPKRYFLGDTTDGVVSSNKAGESTPFYISFLSTTNTTSTASNDRVKRADSNDTDPNLFPNITTGIPAPSLNADGTAAPANLLPYPIQQPIRLYDRGLSTEHYGFYTYFNRTIFLKSLALLNDTNTSNGEVPDDQNGGALEGEANFRCTWGETRFLVQMWTKMNGTARLNNATSSTSTSTVIPGQDFSQPGSFPYPITITTDRHGGDPAKKLLYCYSMNDREGIIANSGEVNGENRGFGGQIINPAPSVFSNSSDPSLGGFDGGTGGCSCSWSNFQEVIQG
;
A
#
# COMPACT_ATOMS: atom_id res chain seq x y z
N MET A 1 -20.14 9.54 5.13
CA MET A 1 -19.20 9.29 4.01
C MET A 1 -17.87 9.94 4.40
N PRO A 2 -16.75 9.21 4.48
CA PRO A 2 -15.49 9.79 4.93
C PRO A 2 -14.95 10.72 3.84
N LYS A 3 -14.71 11.98 4.21
CA LYS A 3 -13.98 12.97 3.42
C LYS A 3 -12.58 12.42 3.20
N ARG A 4 -12.19 12.09 1.96
CA ARG A 4 -10.78 11.75 1.68
C ARG A 4 -9.92 12.94 2.11
N TYR A 5 -9.08 12.73 3.10
CA TYR A 5 -8.20 13.75 3.64
C TYR A 5 -7.12 14.06 2.60
N PHE A 6 -6.82 15.34 2.46
CA PHE A 6 -5.78 15.84 1.56
C PHE A 6 -4.42 15.29 2.00
N LEU A 7 -3.63 14.76 1.06
CA LEU A 7 -2.33 14.11 1.34
C LEU A 7 -1.14 15.08 1.41
N GLY A 8 -1.38 16.39 1.46
CA GLY A 8 -0.34 17.39 1.32
C GLY A 8 -0.19 17.90 -0.11
N ASP A 9 0.53 19.02 -0.27
CA ASP A 9 0.88 19.60 -1.57
C ASP A 9 2.05 18.89 -2.27
N THR A 10 2.68 17.94 -1.59
CA THR A 10 3.97 17.37 -1.95
C THR A 10 3.90 15.90 -2.37
N THR A 11 2.69 15.34 -2.40
CA THR A 11 2.42 13.92 -2.63
C THR A 11 1.78 13.73 -4.00
N ASP A 12 2.07 12.61 -4.66
CA ASP A 12 1.50 12.17 -5.95
C ASP A 12 1.76 13.07 -7.18
N GLY A 13 2.53 14.16 -7.02
CA GLY A 13 2.89 15.05 -8.12
C GLY A 13 1.72 15.81 -8.73
N VAL A 14 0.60 15.95 -8.00
CA VAL A 14 -0.59 16.68 -8.49
C VAL A 14 -0.22 18.15 -8.69
N VAL A 15 -0.33 18.65 -9.92
CA VAL A 15 0.11 20.00 -10.30
C VAL A 15 -0.96 21.06 -10.01
N SER A 16 -2.22 20.72 -10.27
CA SER A 16 -3.37 21.61 -10.09
C SER A 16 -3.48 22.14 -8.65
N SER A 17 -4.15 23.28 -8.47
CA SER A 17 -4.39 23.85 -7.13
C SER A 17 -5.38 23.00 -6.31
N ASN A 18 -6.28 22.27 -6.98
CA ASN A 18 -7.17 21.31 -6.32
C ASN A 18 -6.46 19.96 -6.13
N LYS A 19 -5.57 19.87 -5.15
CA LYS A 19 -4.83 18.63 -4.84
C LYS A 19 -5.71 17.45 -4.45
N ALA A 20 -6.94 17.71 -3.99
CA ALA A 20 -7.89 16.65 -3.67
C ALA A 20 -8.57 16.05 -4.91
N GLY A 21 -8.33 16.61 -6.11
CA GLY A 21 -8.99 16.20 -7.34
C GLY A 21 -10.47 16.61 -7.41
N GLU A 22 -11.00 16.66 -8.61
CA GLU A 22 -12.41 16.90 -8.90
C GLU A 22 -13.24 15.64 -8.64
N SER A 23 -14.46 15.83 -8.13
CA SER A 23 -15.39 14.71 -7.94
C SER A 23 -15.91 14.22 -9.28
N THR A 24 -16.05 12.90 -9.41
CA THR A 24 -16.61 12.26 -10.61
C THR A 24 -17.75 11.32 -10.19
N PRO A 25 -18.68 10.97 -11.11
CA PRO A 25 -19.73 9.99 -10.81
C PRO A 25 -19.23 8.54 -10.90
N PHE A 26 -17.93 8.31 -11.07
CA PHE A 26 -17.37 6.98 -11.30
C PHE A 26 -16.90 6.31 -10.01
N TYR A 27 -17.03 5.00 -9.98
CA TYR A 27 -16.59 4.15 -8.89
C TYR A 27 -15.84 2.93 -9.45
N ILE A 28 -14.90 2.40 -8.67
CA ILE A 28 -14.12 1.22 -9.04
C ILE A 28 -14.11 0.19 -7.93
N SER A 29 -14.14 -1.08 -8.32
CA SER A 29 -14.02 -2.23 -7.43
C SER A 29 -12.95 -3.17 -7.96
N PHE A 30 -12.19 -3.76 -7.05
CA PHE A 30 -11.20 -4.79 -7.36
C PHE A 30 -11.76 -6.12 -6.86
N LEU A 31 -11.76 -7.12 -7.74
CA LEU A 31 -12.28 -8.45 -7.46
C LEU A 31 -11.11 -9.42 -7.30
N SER A 32 -11.27 -10.37 -6.39
CA SER A 32 -10.34 -11.50 -6.28
C SER A 32 -10.52 -12.43 -7.49
N THR A 33 -9.40 -12.90 -8.05
CA THR A 33 -9.38 -13.88 -9.15
C THR A 33 -9.48 -15.31 -8.67
N THR A 34 -9.35 -15.56 -7.36
CA THR A 34 -9.66 -16.87 -6.78
C THR A 34 -11.17 -16.96 -6.55
N ASN A 35 -11.79 -18.08 -6.92
CA ASN A 35 -13.13 -18.46 -6.48
C ASN A 35 -13.11 -18.76 -4.96
N THR A 36 -12.69 -17.79 -4.17
CA THR A 36 -12.99 -17.75 -2.76
C THR A 36 -14.38 -17.15 -2.67
N THR A 37 -15.36 -18.01 -2.38
CA THR A 37 -16.66 -17.58 -1.86
C THR A 37 -16.40 -16.39 -0.96
N SER A 38 -17.06 -15.25 -1.21
CA SER A 38 -16.97 -14.06 -0.40
C SER A 38 -17.43 -14.38 1.03
N THR A 39 -16.58 -15.02 1.80
CA THR A 39 -16.63 -14.98 3.25
C THR A 39 -16.10 -13.61 3.55
N ALA A 40 -17.01 -12.67 3.80
CA ALA A 40 -16.71 -11.58 4.71
C ALA A 40 -16.02 -12.23 5.90
N SER A 41 -14.70 -12.07 6.01
CA SER A 41 -13.95 -12.48 7.18
C SER A 41 -14.50 -11.63 8.32
N ASN A 42 -15.49 -12.18 9.00
CA ASN A 42 -15.84 -11.77 10.35
C ASN A 42 -14.70 -12.28 11.24
N ASP A 43 -13.51 -11.70 11.08
CA ASP A 43 -12.46 -11.83 12.06
C ASP A 43 -13.04 -11.25 13.34
N ARG A 44 -13.46 -12.15 14.23
CA ARG A 44 -13.87 -11.81 15.58
C ARG A 44 -12.62 -11.43 16.35
N VAL A 45 -12.12 -10.22 16.09
CA VAL A 45 -11.12 -9.57 16.91
C VAL A 45 -11.76 -9.37 18.29
N LYS A 46 -11.14 -9.97 19.30
CA LYS A 46 -11.46 -9.69 20.70
C LYS A 46 -11.11 -8.21 20.92
N ARG A 47 -12.12 -7.34 20.96
CA ARG A 47 -11.95 -5.93 21.34
C ARG A 47 -11.32 -5.90 22.73
N ALA A 48 -10.07 -5.45 22.82
CA ALA A 48 -9.61 -4.82 24.04
C ALA A 48 -10.24 -3.42 24.06
N ASP A 49 -10.87 -3.06 25.18
CA ASP A 49 -11.42 -1.73 25.39
C ASP A 49 -10.31 -0.69 25.31
N SER A 50 -10.32 0.15 24.27
CA SER A 50 -9.55 1.38 24.24
C SER A 50 -10.52 2.56 24.10
N ASN A 51 -10.92 3.11 25.25
CA ASN A 51 -11.56 4.42 25.34
C ASN A 51 -10.50 5.49 25.04
N ASP A 52 -10.20 5.74 23.77
CA ASP A 52 -9.35 6.87 23.40
C ASP A 52 -10.03 7.74 22.35
N THR A 53 -10.51 8.90 22.80
CA THR A 53 -11.17 9.93 22.02
C THR A 53 -10.24 11.10 21.71
N ASP A 54 -8.92 10.97 21.87
CA ASP A 54 -7.98 12.03 21.55
C ASP A 54 -7.28 11.82 20.19
N PRO A 55 -7.56 12.66 19.18
CA PRO A 55 -6.88 12.61 17.88
C PRO A 55 -5.39 13.01 17.93
N ASN A 56 -4.86 13.40 19.10
CA ASN A 56 -3.45 13.77 19.30
C ASN A 56 -2.63 12.72 20.08
N LEU A 57 -3.24 11.60 20.50
CA LEU A 57 -2.49 10.57 21.21
C LEU A 57 -1.82 9.61 20.21
N PHE A 58 -0.49 9.72 20.12
CA PHE A 58 0.32 8.60 19.66
C PHE A 58 0.00 7.37 20.51
N PRO A 59 0.00 6.16 19.92
CA PRO A 59 -0.20 4.95 20.70
C PRO A 59 0.89 4.91 21.78
N ASN A 60 0.47 5.10 23.03
CA ASN A 60 1.28 4.78 24.18
C ASN A 60 1.65 3.29 24.04
N ILE A 61 2.92 2.89 24.08
CA ILE A 61 3.34 1.48 23.91
C ILE A 61 2.62 0.53 24.89
N THR A 62 1.99 1.07 25.94
CA THR A 62 1.11 0.33 26.85
C THR A 62 -0.25 -0.09 26.25
N THR A 63 -0.68 0.42 25.08
CA THR A 63 -1.96 0.08 24.43
C THR A 63 -1.90 -1.10 23.45
N GLY A 64 -0.74 -1.77 23.36
CA GLY A 64 -0.62 -3.09 22.76
C GLY A 64 -0.42 -3.09 21.24
N ILE A 65 0.58 -3.85 20.79
CA ILE A 65 0.77 -4.17 19.37
C ILE A 65 -0.49 -4.91 18.89
N PRO A 66 -1.10 -4.53 17.74
CA PRO A 66 -2.30 -5.19 17.25
C PRO A 66 -2.08 -6.70 17.10
N ALA A 67 -3.02 -7.49 17.62
CA ALA A 67 -2.93 -8.95 17.59
C ALA A 67 -2.69 -9.47 16.15
N PRO A 68 -1.87 -10.54 15.99
CA PRO A 68 -1.58 -11.08 14.68
C PRO A 68 -2.83 -11.74 14.08
N SER A 69 -2.98 -11.66 12.77
CA SER A 69 -3.97 -12.45 12.03
C SER A 69 -3.53 -13.91 11.99
N LEU A 70 -4.45 -14.82 12.32
CA LEU A 70 -4.21 -16.26 12.38
C LEU A 70 -5.22 -17.01 11.51
N ASN A 71 -4.81 -18.17 10.98
CA ASN A 71 -5.72 -19.15 10.39
C ASN A 71 -6.55 -19.85 11.48
N ALA A 72 -7.57 -20.60 11.05
CA ALA A 72 -8.45 -21.35 11.96
C ALA A 72 -7.71 -22.44 12.78
N ASP A 73 -6.59 -22.94 12.27
CA ASP A 73 -5.73 -23.93 12.93
C ASP A 73 -4.68 -23.30 13.87
N GLY A 74 -4.64 -21.96 13.95
CA GLY A 74 -3.71 -21.21 14.79
C GLY A 74 -2.35 -20.91 14.14
N THR A 75 -2.13 -21.31 12.90
CA THR A 75 -0.96 -20.88 12.10
C THR A 75 -1.10 -19.40 11.70
N ALA A 76 0.00 -18.80 11.24
CA ALA A 76 0.00 -17.44 10.76
C ALA A 76 -0.95 -17.27 9.56
N ALA A 77 -1.75 -16.19 9.52
CA ALA A 77 -2.55 -15.93 8.33
C ALA A 77 -1.67 -15.58 7.12
N PRO A 78 -2.11 -15.88 5.88
CA PRO A 78 -1.36 -15.57 4.67
C PRO A 78 -0.93 -14.10 4.57
N ALA A 79 0.11 -13.87 3.79
CA ALA A 79 0.55 -12.53 3.42
C ALA A 79 -0.58 -11.76 2.70
N ASN A 80 -0.74 -10.50 3.07
CA ASN A 80 -1.71 -9.58 2.48
C ASN A 80 -0.95 -8.54 1.65
N LEU A 81 -0.82 -8.78 0.36
CA LEU A 81 0.00 -7.95 -0.53
C LEU A 81 -0.80 -6.82 -1.18
N LEU A 82 -2.10 -7.04 -1.43
CA LEU A 82 -2.96 -6.12 -2.18
C LEU A 82 -4.39 -6.15 -1.63
N PRO A 83 -5.09 -5.01 -1.56
CA PRO A 83 -6.48 -4.96 -1.12
C PRO A 83 -7.46 -5.23 -2.27
N TYR A 84 -8.71 -5.57 -1.92
CA TYR A 84 -9.84 -5.68 -2.85
C TYR A 84 -10.91 -4.62 -2.54
N PRO A 85 -10.61 -3.33 -2.74
CA PRO A 85 -11.55 -2.29 -2.40
C PRO A 85 -12.79 -2.32 -3.30
N ILE A 86 -13.95 -2.04 -2.71
CA ILE A 86 -15.26 -2.07 -3.39
C ILE A 86 -15.82 -0.65 -3.47
N GLN A 87 -16.38 -0.28 -4.63
CA GLN A 87 -17.08 0.98 -4.88
C GLN A 87 -16.29 2.21 -4.38
N GLN A 88 -15.00 2.25 -4.70
CA GLN A 88 -14.18 3.41 -4.37
C GLN A 88 -14.50 4.55 -5.33
N PRO A 89 -14.87 5.74 -4.84
CA PRO A 89 -15.10 6.87 -5.71
C PRO A 89 -13.81 7.21 -6.45
N ILE A 90 -13.90 7.55 -7.73
CA ILE A 90 -12.78 8.01 -8.53
C ILE A 90 -12.80 9.53 -8.58
N ARG A 91 -11.62 10.15 -8.55
CA ARG A 91 -11.45 11.58 -8.73
C ARG A 91 -10.64 11.88 -9.97
N LEU A 92 -10.86 13.04 -10.58
CA LEU A 92 -10.04 13.52 -11.69
C LEU A 92 -9.03 14.53 -11.16
N TYR A 93 -7.76 14.29 -11.42
CA TYR A 93 -6.66 15.16 -11.06
C TYR A 93 -6.13 15.85 -12.32
N ASP A 94 -5.64 17.08 -12.14
CA ASP A 94 -4.88 17.80 -13.17
C ASP A 94 -5.62 17.97 -14.50
N ARG A 95 -6.95 18.21 -14.43
CA ARG A 95 -7.78 18.44 -15.62
C ARG A 95 -7.15 19.48 -16.54
N GLY A 96 -6.97 19.10 -17.79
CA GLY A 96 -6.38 19.93 -18.84
C GLY A 96 -4.85 19.99 -18.82
N LEU A 97 -4.18 19.59 -17.74
CA LEU A 97 -2.73 19.66 -17.58
C LEU A 97 -2.03 18.40 -18.11
N SER A 98 -0.70 18.38 -18.08
CA SER A 98 0.10 17.31 -18.69
C SER A 98 0.06 15.99 -17.91
N THR A 99 -0.30 16.02 -16.63
CA THR A 99 -0.41 14.89 -15.70
C THR A 99 -1.88 14.51 -15.43
N GLU A 100 -2.81 14.84 -16.34
CA GLU A 100 -4.23 14.53 -16.16
C GLU A 100 -4.47 13.02 -15.98
N HIS A 101 -5.11 12.66 -14.87
CA HIS A 101 -5.45 11.27 -14.58
C HIS A 101 -6.66 11.15 -13.68
N TYR A 102 -7.40 10.06 -13.87
CA TYR A 102 -8.34 9.61 -12.86
C TYR A 102 -7.58 8.82 -11.79
N GLY A 103 -7.97 8.96 -10.53
CA GLY A 103 -7.28 8.24 -9.46
C GLY A 103 -8.15 8.00 -8.24
N PHE A 104 -7.71 7.02 -7.46
CA PHE A 104 -8.18 6.81 -6.10
C PHE A 104 -7.08 6.13 -5.28
N TYR A 105 -7.20 6.20 -3.97
CA TYR A 105 -6.41 5.39 -3.08
C TYR A 105 -7.26 4.85 -1.93
N THR A 106 -6.77 3.79 -1.30
CA THR A 106 -7.29 3.23 -0.05
C THR A 106 -6.12 2.83 0.84
N TYR A 107 -6.39 2.59 2.12
CA TYR A 107 -5.41 2.11 3.09
C TYR A 107 -5.73 0.68 3.49
N PHE A 108 -4.70 -0.15 3.62
CA PHE A 108 -4.81 -1.53 4.07
C PHE A 108 -3.59 -1.92 4.90
N ASN A 109 -3.72 -2.99 5.69
CA ASN A 109 -2.58 -3.56 6.40
C ASN A 109 -1.87 -4.53 5.46
N ARG A 110 -0.69 -4.13 4.97
CA ARG A 110 0.15 -5.02 4.17
C ARG A 110 0.88 -5.97 5.10
N THR A 111 0.87 -7.27 4.80
CA THR A 111 1.62 -8.25 5.59
C THR A 111 2.49 -9.11 4.71
N ILE A 112 3.70 -9.42 5.18
CA ILE A 112 4.66 -10.33 4.54
C ILE A 112 5.38 -11.17 5.58
N PHE A 113 6.04 -12.20 5.10
CA PHE A 113 6.89 -13.09 5.88
C PHE A 113 8.36 -12.73 5.67
N LEU A 114 9.17 -12.78 6.73
CA LEU A 114 10.60 -12.47 6.68
C LEU A 114 11.42 -13.54 7.39
N LYS A 115 12.63 -13.82 6.89
CA LYS A 115 13.63 -14.67 7.57
C LYS A 115 14.35 -13.91 8.67
N SER A 116 14.59 -12.61 8.50
CA SER A 116 15.28 -11.78 9.48
C SER A 116 14.71 -10.38 9.56
N LEU A 117 14.74 -9.80 10.76
CA LEU A 117 14.50 -8.36 10.97
C LEU A 117 15.80 -7.57 11.10
N ALA A 118 16.91 -8.27 11.38
CA ALA A 118 18.24 -7.69 11.41
C ALA A 118 18.88 -7.80 10.02
N LEU A 119 19.71 -6.80 9.69
CA LEU A 119 20.65 -6.94 8.59
C LEU A 119 21.70 -8.00 8.97
N LEU A 120 22.07 -8.86 8.03
CA LEU A 120 23.27 -9.71 8.02
C LEU A 120 24.55 -8.89 8.26
N ASN A 121 24.56 -7.61 7.91
CA ASN A 121 25.65 -6.69 8.24
C ASN A 121 25.14 -5.25 8.43
N ASP A 122 25.12 -4.82 9.68
CA ASP A 122 24.68 -3.50 10.14
C ASP A 122 25.46 -2.34 9.51
N THR A 123 26.68 -2.61 9.02
CA THR A 123 27.55 -1.62 8.36
C THR A 123 27.37 -1.56 6.84
N ASN A 124 26.62 -2.49 6.25
CA ASN A 124 26.36 -2.53 4.82
C ASN A 124 24.87 -2.72 4.54
N THR A 125 24.13 -1.61 4.54
CA THR A 125 22.70 -1.56 4.23
C THR A 125 22.35 -1.96 2.80
N SER A 126 23.33 -2.13 1.90
CA SER A 126 23.11 -2.49 0.49
C SER A 126 23.23 -4.00 0.22
N ASN A 127 23.98 -4.74 1.04
CA ASN A 127 24.17 -6.20 0.93
C ASN A 127 23.91 -6.94 2.26
N GLY A 128 23.27 -6.26 3.21
CA GLY A 128 22.98 -6.79 4.54
C GLY A 128 21.64 -7.50 4.64
N GLU A 129 20.76 -7.46 3.65
CA GLU A 129 19.47 -8.15 3.77
C GLU A 129 19.59 -9.64 3.45
N VAL A 130 18.82 -10.48 4.13
CA VAL A 130 18.69 -11.90 3.77
C VAL A 130 18.18 -11.98 2.33
N PRO A 131 18.83 -12.73 1.41
CA PRO A 131 18.44 -12.74 0.00
C PRO A 131 16.96 -13.04 -0.25
N ASP A 132 16.38 -13.93 0.55
CA ASP A 132 14.97 -14.30 0.45
C ASP A 132 14.01 -13.17 0.88
N ASP A 133 14.49 -12.20 1.65
CA ASP A 133 13.68 -11.07 2.13
C ASP A 133 13.67 -9.88 1.15
N GLN A 134 14.64 -9.81 0.22
CA GLN A 134 14.86 -8.65 -0.66
C GLN A 134 13.69 -8.35 -1.61
N ASN A 135 12.96 -9.37 -2.06
CA ASN A 135 11.94 -9.26 -3.11
C ASN A 135 10.52 -9.52 -2.59
N GLY A 136 10.14 -8.80 -1.54
CA GLY A 136 8.77 -8.86 -1.00
C GLY A 136 8.58 -9.88 0.11
N GLY A 137 9.67 -10.44 0.63
CA GLY A 137 9.67 -11.38 1.75
C GLY A 137 9.81 -12.84 1.35
N ALA A 138 9.99 -13.68 2.36
CA ALA A 138 10.19 -15.12 2.24
C ALA A 138 8.88 -15.91 2.10
N LEU A 139 9.00 -17.21 1.81
CA LEU A 139 7.90 -18.16 1.92
C LEU A 139 7.52 -18.37 3.39
N GLU A 140 6.22 -18.61 3.65
CA GLU A 140 5.69 -18.82 5.00
C GLU A 140 6.43 -19.92 5.78
N GLY A 141 6.62 -21.09 5.17
CA GLY A 141 7.32 -22.23 5.79
C GLY A 141 8.83 -22.04 5.99
N GLU A 142 9.41 -20.95 5.50
CA GLU A 142 10.83 -20.62 5.68
C GLU A 142 11.06 -19.38 6.54
N ALA A 143 9.99 -18.74 7.01
CA ALA A 143 10.04 -17.46 7.68
C ALA A 143 10.15 -17.59 9.19
N ASN A 144 10.91 -16.67 9.79
CA ASN A 144 11.01 -16.54 11.24
C ASN A 144 10.10 -15.44 11.77
N PHE A 145 9.53 -14.61 10.90
CA PHE A 145 8.72 -13.45 11.28
C PHE A 145 7.56 -13.24 10.31
N ARG A 146 6.44 -12.78 10.85
CA ARG A 146 5.35 -12.18 10.09
C ARG A 146 5.22 -10.72 10.46
N CYS A 147 5.39 -9.85 9.47
CA CYS A 147 5.40 -8.41 9.65
C CYS A 147 4.21 -7.74 9.02
N THR A 148 3.72 -6.69 9.66
CA THR A 148 2.57 -5.89 9.23
C THR A 148 2.96 -4.43 9.15
N TRP A 149 2.72 -3.83 7.98
CA TRP A 149 2.74 -2.39 7.77
C TRP A 149 1.29 -1.91 7.83
N GLY A 150 0.96 -1.22 8.92
CA GLY A 150 -0.36 -0.61 9.09
C GLY A 150 -0.50 0.64 8.23
N GLU A 151 -1.70 0.85 7.66
CA GLU A 151 -2.02 1.98 6.78
C GLU A 151 -1.10 2.07 5.54
N THR A 152 -0.78 0.94 4.90
CA THR A 152 -0.16 0.95 3.58
C THR A 152 -1.15 1.49 2.57
N ARG A 153 -0.73 2.47 1.76
CA ARG A 153 -1.57 3.06 0.72
C ARG A 153 -1.56 2.16 -0.49
N PHE A 154 -2.72 1.93 -1.07
CA PHE A 154 -2.90 1.36 -2.41
C PHE A 154 -3.44 2.46 -3.31
N LEU A 155 -2.58 3.00 -4.18
CA LEU A 155 -2.87 4.10 -5.10
C LEU A 155 -3.05 3.56 -6.51
N VAL A 156 -4.08 4.02 -7.20
CA VAL A 156 -4.33 3.72 -8.61
C VAL A 156 -4.46 5.02 -9.38
N GLN A 157 -3.71 5.13 -10.48
CA GLN A 157 -3.75 6.26 -11.40
C GLN A 157 -4.02 5.74 -12.81
N MET A 158 -5.06 6.28 -13.45
CA MET A 158 -5.50 5.96 -14.80
C MET A 158 -5.30 7.21 -15.66
N TRP A 159 -4.23 7.21 -16.44
CA TRP A 159 -3.73 8.40 -17.11
C TRP A 159 -4.51 8.71 -18.39
N THR A 160 -5.07 9.91 -18.47
CA THR A 160 -5.61 10.45 -19.72
C THR A 160 -4.56 11.30 -20.43
N LYS A 161 -3.61 11.87 -19.68
CA LYS A 161 -2.40 12.53 -20.18
C LYS A 161 -1.21 12.19 -19.29
N MET A 162 -0.06 11.96 -19.92
CA MET A 162 1.23 11.76 -19.25
C MET A 162 2.30 12.46 -20.07
N ASN A 163 2.39 13.79 -19.98
CA ASN A 163 3.36 14.59 -20.76
C ASN A 163 3.34 14.29 -22.28
N GLY A 164 2.20 13.90 -22.83
CA GLY A 164 2.04 13.50 -24.24
C GLY A 164 2.44 12.05 -24.57
N THR A 165 2.91 11.25 -23.62
CA THR A 165 3.28 9.83 -23.82
C THR A 165 2.13 8.86 -23.53
N ALA A 166 1.08 9.31 -22.83
CA ALA A 166 -0.13 8.53 -22.62
C ALA A 166 -0.81 8.24 -23.97
N ARG A 167 -0.64 7.02 -24.47
CA ARG A 167 -1.40 6.50 -25.60
C ARG A 167 -2.48 5.57 -25.06
N LEU A 168 -3.69 5.70 -25.59
CA LEU A 168 -4.71 4.68 -25.36
C LEU A 168 -4.15 3.35 -25.86
N ASN A 169 -4.16 2.34 -24.99
CA ASN A 169 -3.75 1.01 -25.38
C ASN A 169 -4.75 0.52 -26.43
N ASN A 170 -4.25 0.06 -27.58
CA ASN A 170 -5.09 -0.45 -28.67
C ASN A 170 -5.62 -1.86 -28.37
N ALA A 171 -6.12 -2.07 -27.14
CA ALA A 171 -6.70 -3.31 -26.64
C ALA A 171 -8.09 -3.59 -27.25
N THR A 172 -8.62 -2.68 -28.06
CA THR A 172 -9.87 -2.85 -28.82
C THR A 172 -9.69 -3.56 -30.17
N SER A 173 -8.50 -4.06 -30.51
CA SER A 173 -8.36 -5.02 -31.62
C SER A 173 -8.87 -6.41 -31.21
N SER A 174 -10.18 -6.51 -30.99
CA SER A 174 -10.89 -7.78 -31.09
C SER A 174 -10.88 -8.20 -32.57
N THR A 175 -9.75 -8.70 -33.05
CA THR A 175 -9.82 -9.65 -34.16
C THR A 175 -10.76 -10.76 -33.71
N SER A 176 -11.68 -11.16 -34.59
CA SER A 176 -12.75 -12.15 -34.38
C SER A 176 -12.29 -13.56 -33.96
N THR A 177 -11.03 -13.70 -33.56
CA THR A 177 -10.32 -14.90 -33.11
C THR A 177 -9.58 -14.73 -31.77
N SER A 178 -9.61 -13.56 -31.11
CA SER A 178 -8.99 -13.40 -29.79
C SER A 178 -9.87 -13.98 -28.68
N THR A 179 -9.48 -15.14 -28.16
CA THR A 179 -10.05 -15.81 -26.97
C THR A 179 -9.68 -15.12 -25.64
N VAL A 180 -9.17 -13.89 -25.67
CA VAL A 180 -8.67 -13.19 -24.49
C VAL A 180 -9.84 -12.49 -23.79
N ILE A 181 -10.22 -13.01 -22.62
CA ILE A 181 -11.24 -12.41 -21.76
C ILE A 181 -10.66 -11.09 -21.20
N PRO A 182 -11.32 -9.93 -21.40
CA PRO A 182 -10.89 -8.68 -20.77
C PRO A 182 -10.76 -8.85 -19.26
N GLY A 183 -9.62 -8.45 -18.69
CA GLY A 183 -9.29 -8.65 -17.28
C GLY A 183 -8.61 -9.98 -16.93
N GLN A 184 -8.30 -10.82 -17.91
CA GLN A 184 -7.47 -12.04 -17.75
C GLN A 184 -6.19 -12.00 -18.61
N ASP A 185 -5.94 -10.87 -19.27
CA ASP A 185 -4.69 -10.60 -19.98
C ASP A 185 -3.69 -9.92 -19.05
N PHE A 186 -2.75 -10.72 -18.55
CA PHE A 186 -1.67 -10.25 -17.69
C PHE A 186 -0.42 -9.82 -18.48
N SER A 187 -0.46 -9.89 -19.82
CA SER A 187 0.62 -9.34 -20.65
C SER A 187 0.57 -7.81 -20.65
N GLN A 188 1.71 -7.12 -20.76
CA GLN A 188 1.73 -5.67 -20.93
C GLN A 188 1.46 -5.35 -22.42
N PRO A 189 0.49 -4.49 -22.78
CA PRO A 189 -0.23 -3.54 -21.93
C PRO A 189 -1.61 -3.98 -21.39
N GLY A 190 -1.97 -5.24 -21.61
CA GLY A 190 -3.20 -5.86 -21.11
C GLY A 190 -4.45 -5.29 -21.77
N SER A 191 -5.61 -5.57 -21.18
CA SER A 191 -6.91 -5.16 -21.75
C SER A 191 -7.38 -3.75 -21.34
N PHE A 192 -6.62 -3.02 -20.51
CA PHE A 192 -7.02 -1.70 -20.03
C PHE A 192 -6.76 -0.63 -21.10
N PRO A 193 -7.77 0.18 -21.49
CA PRO A 193 -7.65 1.14 -22.58
C PRO A 193 -6.79 2.35 -22.20
N TYR A 194 -6.68 2.68 -20.91
CA TYR A 194 -5.81 3.74 -20.42
C TYR A 194 -4.49 3.16 -19.88
N PRO A 195 -3.38 3.91 -19.97
CA PRO A 195 -2.20 3.69 -19.15
C PRO A 195 -2.58 3.75 -17.66
N ILE A 196 -2.18 2.76 -16.88
CA ILE A 196 -2.47 2.60 -15.47
C ILE A 196 -1.17 2.41 -14.71
N THR A 197 -1.07 3.11 -13.59
CA THR A 197 -0.07 2.87 -12.55
C THR A 197 -0.77 2.45 -11.27
N ILE A 198 -0.26 1.39 -10.65
CA ILE A 198 -0.67 0.95 -9.32
C ILE A 198 0.55 1.03 -8.42
N THR A 199 0.42 1.71 -7.28
CA THR A 199 1.51 1.89 -6.33
C THR A 199 1.07 1.48 -4.94
N THR A 200 1.90 0.72 -4.24
CA THR A 200 1.80 0.54 -2.80
C THR A 200 2.93 1.27 -2.10
N ASP A 201 2.57 2.15 -1.16
CA ASP A 201 3.53 2.97 -0.42
C ASP A 201 3.01 3.30 0.98
N ARG A 202 3.64 4.28 1.62
CA ARG A 202 3.43 4.63 3.02
C ARG A 202 2.89 6.05 3.19
N HIS A 203 2.49 6.73 2.12
CA HIS A 203 2.08 8.13 2.15
C HIS A 203 0.67 8.28 2.73
N GLY A 204 0.49 9.25 3.63
CA GLY A 204 -0.74 9.53 4.35
C GLY A 204 -1.15 8.42 5.35
N GLY A 205 -2.46 8.23 5.49
CA GLY A 205 -3.04 7.28 6.43
C GLY A 205 -3.23 7.88 7.82
N ASP A 206 -3.82 7.09 8.70
CA ASP A 206 -3.98 7.45 10.11
C ASP A 206 -2.66 7.25 10.86
N PRO A 207 -2.00 8.33 11.37
CA PRO A 207 -0.72 8.21 12.06
C PRO A 207 -0.81 7.30 13.30
N ALA A 208 -1.97 7.21 13.96
CA ALA A 208 -2.16 6.35 15.13
C ALA A 208 -2.16 4.85 14.79
N LYS A 209 -2.42 4.50 13.52
CA LYS A 209 -2.44 3.11 13.02
C LYS A 209 -1.21 2.77 12.17
N LYS A 210 -0.31 3.73 11.94
CA LYS A 210 0.85 3.65 11.05
C LYS A 210 2.06 2.95 11.67
N LEU A 211 1.85 1.78 12.28
CA LEU A 211 2.90 0.97 12.87
C LEU A 211 3.47 -0.05 11.85
N LEU A 212 4.78 -0.26 11.92
CA LEU A 212 5.41 -1.48 11.43
C LEU A 212 5.65 -2.38 12.64
N TYR A 213 5.06 -3.55 12.66
CA TYR A 213 5.22 -4.51 13.75
C TYR A 213 5.35 -5.93 13.24
N CYS A 214 6.09 -6.75 13.96
CA CYS A 214 6.40 -8.12 13.58
C CYS A 214 6.14 -9.06 14.75
N TYR A 215 5.84 -10.31 14.41
CA TYR A 215 5.72 -11.40 15.35
C TYR A 215 6.63 -12.53 14.91
N SER A 216 7.42 -13.08 15.83
CA SER A 216 8.19 -14.30 15.60
C SER A 216 7.30 -15.50 15.29
N MET A 217 7.79 -16.37 14.42
CA MET A 217 7.18 -17.63 14.01
C MET A 217 7.99 -18.80 14.56
N ASN A 218 7.31 -19.92 14.79
CA ASN A 218 7.95 -21.20 15.13
C ASN A 218 8.04 -22.11 13.90
N ASP A 219 8.78 -23.21 14.03
CA ASP A 219 9.00 -24.21 12.96
C ASP A 219 7.72 -24.90 12.44
N ARG A 220 6.55 -24.62 13.01
CA ARG A 220 5.23 -25.11 12.58
C ARG A 220 4.36 -23.98 12.04
N GLU A 221 4.97 -22.91 11.54
CA GLU A 221 4.30 -21.75 10.93
C GLU A 221 3.37 -20.99 11.91
N GLY A 222 3.45 -21.30 13.21
CA GLY A 222 2.64 -20.67 14.24
C GLY A 222 3.31 -19.41 14.78
N ILE A 223 2.49 -18.41 15.13
CA ILE A 223 2.98 -17.22 15.82
C ILE A 223 3.36 -17.55 17.27
N ILE A 224 4.55 -17.11 17.70
CA ILE A 224 4.98 -17.23 19.09
C ILE A 224 4.21 -16.21 19.93
N ALA A 225 3.53 -16.69 20.98
CA ALA A 225 2.75 -15.81 21.85
C ALA A 225 3.64 -14.75 22.52
N ASN A 226 3.17 -13.50 22.56
CA ASN A 226 3.84 -12.34 23.17
C ASN A 226 5.18 -11.95 22.52
N SER A 227 5.53 -12.45 21.32
CA SER A 227 6.73 -12.06 20.59
C SER A 227 6.55 -10.80 19.73
N GLY A 228 5.50 -10.03 19.97
CA GLY A 228 5.20 -8.85 19.16
C GLY A 228 6.22 -7.75 19.42
N GLU A 229 6.77 -7.17 18.36
CA GLU A 229 7.67 -6.03 18.45
C GLU A 229 7.39 -4.98 17.37
N VAL A 230 7.60 -3.71 17.72
CA VAL A 230 7.50 -2.58 16.79
C VAL A 230 8.87 -2.37 16.14
N ASN A 231 8.89 -2.25 14.82
CA ASN A 231 10.13 -2.06 14.06
C ASN A 231 10.17 -0.68 13.40
N GLY A 232 11.38 -0.16 13.24
CA GLY A 232 11.65 1.09 12.52
C GLY A 232 11.53 0.89 11.02
N GLU A 233 11.14 1.95 10.32
CA GLU A 233 10.95 1.97 8.87
C GLU A 233 11.66 3.21 8.31
N ASN A 234 12.54 3.05 7.31
CA ASN A 234 13.14 4.20 6.65
C ASN A 234 12.19 4.80 5.60
N ARG A 235 11.27 5.65 6.07
CA ARG A 235 10.27 6.32 5.22
C ARG A 235 10.86 7.42 4.31
N GLY A 236 12.14 7.78 4.50
CA GLY A 236 12.86 8.70 3.62
C GLY A 236 13.71 8.00 2.57
N PHE A 237 13.72 6.66 2.54
CA PHE A 237 14.57 5.90 1.62
C PHE A 237 14.34 6.29 0.15
N GLY A 238 15.41 6.47 -0.62
CA GLY A 238 15.33 6.76 -2.06
C GLY A 238 14.78 8.15 -2.44
N GLY A 239 14.48 9.04 -1.48
CA GLY A 239 13.89 10.35 -1.78
C GLY A 239 13.89 11.32 -0.61
N GLN A 240 12.91 12.21 -0.57
CA GLN A 240 12.72 13.17 0.52
C GLN A 240 11.37 12.92 1.20
N ILE A 241 11.41 12.75 2.51
CA ILE A 241 10.21 12.66 3.34
C ILE A 241 9.78 14.04 3.81
N ILE A 242 8.49 14.32 3.71
CA ILE A 242 7.87 15.56 4.17
C ILE A 242 6.79 15.21 5.18
N ASN A 243 6.82 15.90 6.32
CA ASN A 243 5.92 15.67 7.44
C ASN A 243 5.83 14.19 7.84
N PRO A 244 6.95 13.55 8.27
CA PRO A 244 6.96 12.12 8.60
C PRO A 244 5.87 11.81 9.63
N ALA A 245 5.10 10.74 9.42
CA ALA A 245 4.16 10.33 10.44
C ALA A 245 4.93 9.99 11.72
N PRO A 246 4.40 10.45 12.86
CA PRO A 246 5.01 10.22 14.15
C PRO A 246 5.08 8.73 14.44
N SER A 247 6.13 8.33 15.17
CA SER A 247 6.41 6.94 15.52
C SER A 247 6.92 6.85 16.95
N VAL A 248 7.06 5.62 17.45
CA VAL A 248 7.67 5.37 18.77
C VAL A 248 9.18 5.71 18.80
N PHE A 249 9.81 5.90 17.64
CA PHE A 249 11.24 6.19 17.51
C PHE A 249 11.53 7.67 17.27
N SER A 250 10.59 8.41 16.69
CA SER A 250 10.75 9.82 16.34
C SER A 250 9.41 10.52 16.21
N ASN A 251 9.37 11.79 16.61
CA ASN A 251 8.21 12.65 16.42
C ASN A 251 8.65 14.06 15.99
N SER A 252 8.68 14.26 14.68
CA SER A 252 8.89 15.57 14.05
C SER A 252 7.69 15.95 13.15
N SER A 253 6.52 15.43 13.50
CA SER A 253 5.30 15.56 12.71
C SER A 253 4.54 16.85 13.05
N ASP A 254 3.90 17.44 12.04
CA ASP A 254 3.01 18.59 12.16
C ASP A 254 1.62 18.22 11.61
N PRO A 255 0.64 17.93 12.49
CA PRO A 255 -0.73 17.61 12.09
C PRO A 255 -1.43 18.74 11.33
N SER A 256 -0.96 19.99 11.43
CA SER A 256 -1.59 21.14 10.78
C SER A 256 -1.42 21.15 9.25
N LEU A 257 -0.45 20.39 8.72
CA LEU A 257 -0.19 20.25 7.29
C LEU A 257 -1.19 19.31 6.58
N GLY A 258 -2.05 18.61 7.34
CA GLY A 258 -3.18 17.83 6.82
C GLY A 258 -2.88 16.42 6.32
N GLY A 259 -1.63 16.09 6.01
CA GLY A 259 -1.19 14.75 5.60
C GLY A 259 0.22 14.41 6.07
N PHE A 260 0.52 13.12 6.22
CA PHE A 260 1.81 12.62 6.71
C PHE A 260 2.57 11.83 5.64
N ASP A 261 3.87 11.69 5.82
CA ASP A 261 4.79 10.93 4.95
C ASP A 261 4.63 11.30 3.47
N GLY A 262 4.51 12.59 3.18
CA GLY A 262 4.50 13.08 1.81
C GLY A 262 5.91 13.17 1.21
N GLY A 263 6.00 13.72 0.00
CA GLY A 263 7.26 13.87 -0.73
C GLY A 263 7.52 12.69 -1.67
N THR A 264 8.80 12.38 -1.89
CA THR A 264 9.25 11.37 -2.86
C THR A 264 9.97 10.19 -2.22
N GLY A 265 10.15 10.23 -0.90
CA GLY A 265 10.82 9.18 -0.15
C GLY A 265 9.91 8.01 0.22
N GLY A 266 10.57 6.94 0.65
CA GLY A 266 9.94 5.73 1.18
C GLY A 266 10.03 4.57 0.19
N CYS A 267 9.99 3.36 0.72
CA CYS A 267 9.88 2.17 -0.10
C CYS A 267 8.51 2.15 -0.78
N SER A 268 8.50 1.93 -2.10
CA SER A 268 7.29 1.75 -2.88
C SER A 268 7.44 0.56 -3.83
N CYS A 269 6.32 -0.10 -4.09
CA CYS A 269 6.22 -1.08 -5.17
C CYS A 269 5.24 -0.51 -6.18
N SER A 270 5.67 -0.39 -7.43
CA SER A 270 4.85 0.17 -8.50
C SER A 270 4.78 -0.78 -9.68
N TRP A 271 3.60 -0.86 -10.28
CA TRP A 271 3.34 -1.61 -11.50
C TRP A 271 2.66 -0.70 -12.52
N SER A 272 3.08 -0.80 -13.78
CA SER A 272 2.43 -0.11 -14.90
C SER A 272 2.09 -1.07 -16.04
N ASN A 273 0.95 -0.85 -16.67
CA ASN A 273 0.54 -1.62 -17.85
C ASN A 273 1.05 -0.99 -19.16
N PHE A 274 2.04 -0.12 -19.14
CA PHE A 274 2.53 0.54 -20.36
C PHE A 274 4.02 0.81 -20.27
N GLN A 275 4.66 0.90 -21.43
CA GLN A 275 6.03 1.34 -21.56
C GLN A 275 6.02 2.82 -21.91
N GLU A 276 6.77 3.64 -21.19
CA GLU A 276 6.96 5.04 -21.56
C GLU A 276 7.61 5.11 -22.95
N VAL A 277 7.00 5.88 -23.85
CA VAL A 277 7.64 6.18 -25.13
C VAL A 277 8.74 7.19 -24.84
N ILE A 278 10.00 6.75 -24.80
CA ILE A 278 11.15 7.65 -24.75
C ILE A 278 11.12 8.46 -26.05
N GLN A 279 10.83 9.76 -25.94
CA GLN A 279 11.03 10.68 -27.06
C GLN A 279 12.53 10.90 -27.23
N GLY A 280 13.08 10.37 -28.32
CA GLY A 280 14.44 10.67 -28.77
C GLY A 280 14.55 12.06 -29.40
#